data_AF-A0A7W1JFE5-F1
#
_entry.id   AF-A0A7W1JFE5-F1
#
_cell.length_a   1.000
_cell.length_b   1.000
_cell.length_c   1.000
_cell.angle_alpha   90.00
_cell.angle_beta   90.00
_cell.angle_gamma   90.00
#
_symmetry.space_group_name_H-M   'P 1'
#
loop_
_entity.id
_entity.type
_entity.pdbx_description
1 polymer ?
#
loop_
_entity_poly.entity_id
_entity_poly.type
_entity_poly.pdbx_seq_one_letter_code
_entity_poly.pdbx_strand_id
1 'polypeptide(L)'
;MSSTASSQESIQEFNTGWIIKHGIIGGVIVAIVFAVAEMIATALTGGSLWMPFQAFASVPLGTPPPKIPLSTAIPVGLIFHVIYTVGITVIFIFIWAKVSALRSSPTATVIAATVYGIIVWVVGILVLAPATGRPWFAEQPQVLPFIYHAFFFGTALGLYLVWAARQPRTVSAE
;
A
#
# COMPACT_ATOMS: atom_id res chain seq x y z
N MET A 1 33.06 41.76 2.68
CA MET A 1 33.10 40.45 3.36
C MET A 1 31.91 39.66 2.88
N SER A 2 32.22 38.56 2.19
CA SER A 2 31.33 37.76 1.35
C SER A 2 30.71 36.60 2.14
N SER A 3 29.45 36.30 1.82
CA SER A 3 28.80 34.99 1.93
C SER A 3 28.72 34.33 3.31
N THR A 4 27.68 34.70 4.06
CA THR A 4 26.99 33.79 4.99
C THR A 4 25.74 33.19 4.33
N ALA A 5 25.83 32.82 3.04
CA ALA A 5 24.84 31.97 2.38
C ALA A 5 25.07 30.49 2.76
N SER A 6 25.30 30.23 4.05
CA SER A 6 25.50 28.89 4.58
C SER A 6 24.16 28.18 4.67
N SER A 7 23.87 27.40 3.64
CA SER A 7 23.34 26.04 3.78
C SER A 7 22.06 25.88 4.62
N GLN A 8 21.04 26.71 4.37
CA GLN A 8 19.68 26.19 4.46
C GLN A 8 19.41 25.45 3.16
N GLU A 9 19.87 24.19 3.07
CA GLU A 9 19.16 23.22 2.24
C GLU A 9 17.70 23.32 2.68
N SER A 10 16.88 23.95 1.84
CA SER A 10 15.45 23.98 2.07
C SER A 10 15.02 22.53 2.10
N ILE A 11 14.70 22.02 3.30
CA ILE A 11 13.99 20.76 3.43
C ILE A 11 12.76 20.97 2.56
N GLN A 12 12.75 20.33 1.41
CA GLN A 12 11.74 20.54 0.40
C GLN A 12 10.44 19.94 0.93
N GLU A 13 9.75 20.65 1.81
CA GLU A 13 8.61 20.14 2.55
C GLU A 13 7.53 19.73 1.55
N PHE A 14 7.03 18.51 1.69
CA PHE A 14 5.85 18.08 0.96
C PHE A 14 4.64 18.65 1.69
N ASN A 15 3.89 19.52 1.02
CA ASN A 15 2.66 20.05 1.59
C ASN A 15 1.59 18.96 1.70
N THR A 16 0.59 19.19 2.55
CA THR A 16 -0.50 18.26 2.82
C THR A 16 -1.26 17.84 1.56
N GLY A 17 -1.48 18.78 0.62
CA GLY A 17 -2.16 18.50 -0.64
C GLY A 17 -1.41 17.50 -1.52
N TRP A 18 -0.07 17.62 -1.59
CA TRP A 18 0.78 16.68 -2.31
C TRP A 18 0.72 15.28 -1.68
N ILE A 19 0.82 15.21 -0.35
CA ILE A 19 0.76 13.94 0.40
C ILE A 19 -0.56 13.22 0.13
N ILE A 20 -1.69 13.92 0.25
CA ILE A 20 -3.01 13.33 0.01
C ILE A 20 -3.14 12.88 -1.45
N LYS A 21 -2.80 13.74 -2.41
CA LYS A 21 -2.88 13.42 -3.85
C LYS A 21 -2.09 12.16 -4.19
N HIS A 22 -0.83 12.11 -3.78
CA HIS A 22 0.04 10.97 -4.10
C HIS A 22 -0.27 9.73 -3.25
N GLY A 23 -0.84 9.90 -2.05
CA GLY A 23 -1.39 8.80 -1.25
C GLY A 23 -2.56 8.10 -1.95
N ILE A 24 -3.50 8.88 -2.49
CA ILE A 24 -4.65 8.35 -3.25
C ILE A 24 -4.17 7.66 -4.53
N ILE A 25 -3.37 8.33 -5.35
CA ILE A 25 -2.90 7.77 -6.63
C ILE A 25 -2.05 6.51 -6.38
N GLY A 26 -1.09 6.58 -5.45
CA GLY A 26 -0.25 5.43 -5.09
C GLY A 26 -1.08 4.27 -4.52
N GLY A 27 -2.08 4.57 -3.69
CA GLY A 27 -3.00 3.58 -3.12
C GLY A 27 -3.82 2.84 -4.15
N VAL A 28 -4.33 3.54 -5.17
CA VAL A 28 -5.06 2.92 -6.29
C VAL A 28 -4.14 2.06 -7.16
N ILE A 29 -2.95 2.57 -7.51
CA ILE A 29 -1.97 1.80 -8.30
C ILE A 29 -1.62 0.49 -7.57
N VAL A 30 -1.30 0.59 -6.29
CA VAL A 30 -0.95 -0.56 -5.47
C VAL A 30 -2.14 -1.51 -5.30
N ALA A 31 -3.36 -1.01 -5.14
CA ALA A 31 -4.57 -1.85 -5.06
C ALA A 31 -4.71 -2.74 -6.30
N ILE A 32 -4.53 -2.15 -7.49
CA ILE A 32 -4.65 -2.86 -8.77
C ILE A 32 -3.54 -3.89 -8.91
N VAL A 33 -2.29 -3.49 -8.71
CA VAL A 33 -1.12 -4.40 -8.83
C VAL A 33 -1.26 -5.58 -7.88
N PHE A 34 -1.64 -5.31 -6.63
CA PHE A 34 -1.82 -6.33 -5.60
C PHE A 34 -2.97 -7.28 -5.94
N ALA A 35 -4.15 -6.75 -6.30
CA ALA A 35 -5.30 -7.58 -6.65
C ALA A 35 -5.01 -8.48 -7.85
N VAL A 36 -4.39 -7.94 -8.90
CA VAL A 36 -4.00 -8.73 -10.09
C VAL A 36 -3.00 -9.83 -9.73
N ALA A 37 -2.01 -9.53 -8.87
CA ALA A 37 -1.05 -10.53 -8.42
C ALA A 37 -1.74 -11.68 -7.66
N GLU A 38 -2.66 -11.37 -6.74
CA GLU A 38 -3.43 -12.39 -6.03
C GLU A 38 -4.34 -13.21 -6.97
N MET A 39 -4.97 -12.57 -7.96
CA MET A 39 -5.82 -13.25 -8.94
C MET A 39 -4.99 -14.27 -9.75
N ILE A 40 -3.83 -13.84 -10.27
CA ILE A 40 -2.93 -14.71 -11.03
C ILE A 40 -2.44 -15.86 -10.15
N ALA A 41 -1.93 -15.57 -8.96
CA ALA A 41 -1.40 -16.58 -8.07
C ALA A 41 -2.48 -17.59 -7.65
N THR A 42 -3.70 -17.11 -7.35
CA THR A 42 -4.82 -18.00 -7.03
C THR A 42 -5.15 -18.94 -8.18
N ALA A 43 -5.19 -18.43 -9.42
CA ALA A 43 -5.43 -19.26 -10.60
C ALA A 43 -4.30 -20.29 -10.81
N LEU A 44 -3.04 -19.90 -10.60
CA LEU A 44 -1.90 -20.80 -10.71
C LEU A 44 -1.89 -21.90 -9.63
N THR A 45 -2.48 -21.63 -8.46
CA THR A 45 -2.63 -22.63 -7.38
C THR A 45 -3.94 -23.42 -7.46
N GLY A 46 -4.67 -23.34 -8.59
CA GLY A 46 -5.91 -24.10 -8.82
C GLY A 46 -7.17 -23.52 -8.17
N GLY A 47 -7.11 -22.30 -7.64
CA GLY A 47 -8.26 -21.59 -7.09
C GLY A 47 -9.03 -20.76 -8.11
N SER A 48 -10.13 -20.15 -7.67
CA SER A 48 -10.91 -19.23 -8.50
C SER A 48 -10.20 -17.88 -8.66
N LEU A 49 -10.15 -17.35 -9.89
CA LEU A 49 -9.68 -15.99 -10.18
C LEU A 49 -10.37 -14.90 -9.32
N TRP A 50 -11.57 -15.17 -8.83
CA TRP A 50 -12.38 -14.21 -8.07
C TRP A 50 -12.25 -14.36 -6.55
N MET A 51 -11.50 -15.36 -6.07
CA MET A 51 -11.27 -15.59 -4.63
C MET A 51 -10.69 -14.35 -3.92
N PRO A 52 -9.74 -13.57 -4.50
CA PRO A 52 -9.22 -12.37 -3.85
C PRO A 52 -10.32 -11.38 -3.44
N PHE A 53 -11.35 -11.18 -4.28
CA PHE A 53 -12.47 -10.30 -3.92
C PHE A 53 -13.29 -10.86 -2.76
N GLN A 54 -13.44 -12.18 -2.64
CA GLN A 54 -14.05 -12.80 -1.46
C GLN A 54 -13.19 -12.63 -0.22
N ALA A 55 -11.86 -12.73 -0.34
CA ALA A 55 -10.94 -12.47 0.75
C ALA A 55 -11.03 -11.01 1.21
N PHE A 56 -11.02 -10.03 0.30
CA PHE A 56 -11.17 -8.61 0.65
C PHE A 56 -12.53 -8.32 1.28
N ALA A 57 -13.61 -8.83 0.69
CA ALA A 57 -14.96 -8.67 1.21
C ALA A 57 -15.16 -9.37 2.57
N SER A 58 -14.36 -10.40 2.87
CA SER A 58 -14.44 -11.07 4.17
C SER A 58 -14.19 -10.11 5.31
N VAL A 59 -13.27 -9.13 5.15
CA VAL A 59 -12.83 -8.20 6.19
C VAL A 59 -13.94 -7.25 6.68
N PRO A 60 -14.78 -6.63 5.85
CA PRO A 60 -15.94 -5.91 6.35
C PRO A 60 -17.10 -6.84 6.72
N LEU A 61 -17.27 -7.99 6.05
CA LEU A 61 -18.47 -8.84 6.20
C LEU A 61 -18.40 -9.88 7.32
N GLY A 62 -17.24 -10.09 7.95
CA GLY A 62 -17.13 -11.11 9.01
C GLY A 62 -17.23 -12.55 8.52
N THR A 63 -17.26 -12.78 7.20
CA THR A 63 -17.59 -14.07 6.61
C THR A 63 -16.38 -14.62 5.86
N PRO A 64 -15.85 -15.82 6.21
CA PRO A 64 -14.65 -16.35 5.58
C PRO A 64 -14.90 -16.72 4.10
N PRO A 65 -13.90 -16.52 3.21
CA PRO A 65 -13.97 -17.02 1.84
C PRO A 65 -13.96 -18.57 1.82
N PRO A 66 -14.58 -19.23 0.81
CA PRO A 66 -15.28 -18.65 -0.33
C PRO A 66 -16.80 -18.49 -0.10
N LYS A 67 -17.26 -18.34 1.15
CA LYS A 67 -18.70 -18.36 1.48
C LYS A 67 -19.48 -17.12 1.00
N ILE A 68 -18.81 -16.09 0.51
CA ILE A 68 -19.44 -14.85 0.06
C ILE A 68 -19.80 -14.97 -1.43
N PRO A 69 -21.08 -14.79 -1.83
CA PRO A 69 -21.48 -14.78 -3.23
C PRO A 69 -20.71 -13.75 -4.05
N LEU A 70 -20.36 -14.06 -5.30
CA LEU A 70 -19.57 -13.15 -6.15
C LEU A 70 -20.25 -11.79 -6.40
N SER A 71 -21.58 -11.78 -6.49
CA SER A 71 -22.38 -10.55 -6.63
C SER A 71 -22.18 -9.58 -5.45
N THR A 72 -21.85 -10.09 -4.27
CA THR A 72 -21.52 -9.29 -3.09
C THR A 72 -20.00 -9.08 -2.96
N ALA A 73 -19.22 -10.13 -3.19
CA ALA A 73 -17.77 -10.12 -3.00
C ALA A 73 -17.07 -9.11 -3.89
N ILE A 74 -17.44 -9.02 -5.18
CA ILE A 74 -16.81 -8.12 -6.13
C ILE A 74 -16.96 -6.65 -5.70
N PRO A 75 -18.19 -6.10 -5.53
CA PRO A 75 -18.33 -4.70 -5.16
C PRO A 75 -17.78 -4.38 -3.76
N VAL A 76 -18.11 -5.20 -2.75
CA VAL A 76 -17.67 -4.94 -1.36
C VAL A 76 -16.16 -5.10 -1.23
N GLY A 77 -15.60 -6.16 -1.81
CA GLY A 77 -14.17 -6.45 -1.78
C GLY A 77 -13.36 -5.39 -2.51
N LEU A 78 -13.80 -4.95 -3.69
CA LEU A 78 -13.13 -3.90 -4.44
C LEU A 78 -13.12 -2.57 -3.68
N ILE A 79 -14.28 -2.14 -3.18
CA ILE A 79 -14.39 -0.88 -2.42
C ILE A 79 -13.51 -0.92 -1.18
N PHE A 80 -13.61 -2.01 -0.40
CA PHE A 80 -12.82 -2.16 0.82
C PHE A 80 -11.31 -2.17 0.51
N HIS A 81 -10.90 -2.95 -0.50
CA HIS A 81 -9.49 -3.05 -0.90
C HIS A 81 -8.91 -1.68 -1.28
N VAL A 82 -9.62 -0.91 -2.12
CA VAL A 82 -9.15 0.42 -2.54
C VAL A 82 -9.11 1.41 -1.38
N ILE A 83 -10.14 1.45 -0.52
CA ILE A 83 -10.16 2.36 0.63
C ILE A 83 -9.04 2.01 1.60
N TYR A 84 -8.87 0.72 1.90
CA TYR A 84 -7.83 0.24 2.79
C TYR A 84 -6.43 0.58 2.24
N THR A 85 -6.16 0.28 0.97
CA THR A 85 -4.86 0.55 0.35
C THR A 85 -4.57 2.04 0.29
N VAL A 86 -5.55 2.89 -0.05
CA VAL A 86 -5.40 4.36 -0.03
C VAL A 86 -5.07 4.85 1.38
N GLY A 87 -5.74 4.33 2.42
CA GLY A 87 -5.45 4.71 3.79
C GLY A 87 -4.01 4.41 4.20
N ILE A 88 -3.54 3.18 3.96
CA ILE A 88 -2.17 2.77 4.33
C ILE A 88 -1.11 3.46 3.47
N THR A 89 -1.36 3.74 2.19
CA THR A 89 -0.39 4.49 1.36
C THR A 89 -0.31 5.95 1.78
N VAL A 90 -1.42 6.61 2.12
CA VAL A 90 -1.41 7.97 2.68
C VAL A 90 -0.56 8.02 3.96
N ILE A 91 -0.74 7.04 4.87
CA ILE A 91 0.06 6.93 6.10
C ILE A 91 1.55 6.79 5.78
N PHE A 92 1.92 5.89 4.87
CA PHE A 92 3.32 5.72 4.48
C PHE A 92 3.93 6.98 3.88
N ILE A 93 3.22 7.63 2.96
CA ILE A 93 3.72 8.84 2.28
C ILE A 93 3.87 9.99 3.27
N PHE A 94 2.99 10.11 4.25
CA PHE A 94 3.14 11.06 5.34
C PHE A 94 4.43 10.81 6.13
N ILE A 95 4.72 9.56 6.51
CA ILE A 95 5.96 9.19 7.22
C ILE A 95 7.19 9.46 6.34
N TRP A 96 7.15 9.00 5.08
CA TRP A 96 8.20 9.19 4.10
C TRP A 96 8.51 10.67 3.83
N ALA A 97 7.49 11.53 3.83
CA ALA A 97 7.64 12.98 3.67
C ALA A 97 8.35 13.63 4.87
N LYS A 98 8.17 13.10 6.08
CA LYS A 98 8.73 13.64 7.33
C LYS A 98 10.10 13.07 7.69
N VAL A 99 10.43 11.86 7.24
CA VAL A 99 11.68 11.17 7.59
C VAL A 99 12.65 11.23 6.41
N SER A 100 13.60 12.18 6.46
CA SER A 100 14.58 12.41 5.39
C SER A 100 15.39 11.17 5.00
N ALA A 101 15.70 10.29 5.96
CA ALA A 101 16.43 9.04 5.71
C ALA A 101 15.71 8.13 4.70
N LEU A 102 14.37 8.08 4.70
CA LEU A 102 13.57 7.24 3.80
C LEU A 102 13.59 7.73 2.35
N ARG A 103 13.96 9.01 2.15
CA ARG A 103 14.00 9.72 0.87
C ARG A 103 15.42 10.11 0.46
N SER A 104 16.43 9.58 1.15
CA SER A 104 17.85 9.84 0.89
C SER A 104 18.31 9.35 -0.49
N SER A 105 17.69 8.31 -1.01
CA SER A 105 17.95 7.76 -2.34
C SER A 105 16.73 7.00 -2.88
N PRO A 106 16.64 6.77 -4.22
CA PRO A 106 15.61 5.92 -4.78
C PRO A 106 15.55 4.53 -4.15
N THR A 107 16.71 3.92 -3.92
CA THR A 107 16.84 2.61 -3.27
C THR A 107 16.31 2.64 -1.85
N ALA A 108 16.66 3.66 -1.06
CA ALA A 108 16.16 3.81 0.31
C ALA A 108 14.62 3.91 0.34
N THR A 109 14.01 4.61 -0.62
CA THR A 109 12.54 4.71 -0.72
C THR A 109 11.89 3.37 -1.03
N VAL A 110 12.43 2.59 -1.97
CA VAL A 110 11.90 1.26 -2.31
C VAL A 110 12.04 0.28 -1.14
N ILE A 111 13.20 0.28 -0.46
CA ILE A 111 13.41 -0.55 0.73
C ILE A 111 12.44 -0.14 1.85
N ALA A 112 12.29 1.16 2.12
CA ALA A 112 11.36 1.65 3.14
C ALA A 112 9.92 1.22 2.85
N ALA A 113 9.47 1.33 1.60
CA ALA A 113 8.13 0.91 1.20
C ALA A 113 7.94 -0.61 1.28
N THR A 114 8.98 -1.39 0.97
CA THR A 114 9.02 -2.85 1.14
C THR A 114 8.88 -3.25 2.60
N VAL A 115 9.67 -2.63 3.49
CA VAL A 115 9.57 -2.84 4.94
C VAL A 115 8.20 -2.43 5.46
N TYR A 116 7.65 -1.31 4.98
CA TYR A 116 6.30 -0.91 5.34
C TYR A 116 5.24 -1.93 4.90
N GLY A 117 5.36 -2.49 3.69
CA GLY A 117 4.50 -3.58 3.24
C GLY A 117 4.57 -4.80 4.16
N ILE A 118 5.78 -5.20 4.58
CA ILE A 118 5.96 -6.29 5.57
C ILE A 118 5.26 -5.95 6.89
N ILE A 119 5.37 -4.71 7.38
CA ILE A 119 4.67 -4.26 8.59
C ILE A 119 3.16 -4.36 8.40
N VAL A 120 2.62 -3.91 7.25
CA VAL A 120 1.19 -4.04 6.94
C VAL A 120 0.74 -5.49 6.95
N TRP A 121 1.55 -6.42 6.41
CA TRP A 121 1.24 -7.85 6.47
C TRP A 121 1.24 -8.37 7.90
N VAL A 122 2.30 -8.16 8.67
CA VAL A 122 2.39 -8.65 10.06
C VAL A 122 1.26 -8.07 10.90
N VAL A 123 1.08 -6.75 10.87
CA VAL A 123 0.06 -6.08 11.69
C VAL A 123 -1.34 -6.41 11.19
N GLY A 124 -1.61 -6.35 9.89
CA GLY A 124 -2.94 -6.57 9.32
C GLY A 124 -3.39 -8.03 9.40
N ILE A 125 -2.54 -8.96 8.96
CA ILE A 125 -2.88 -10.38 8.77
C ILE A 125 -2.59 -11.21 10.01
N LEU A 126 -1.45 -11.00 10.67
CA LEU A 126 -1.04 -11.84 11.80
C LEU A 126 -1.52 -11.32 13.16
N VAL A 127 -1.79 -10.02 13.29
CA VAL A 127 -2.21 -9.41 14.56
C VAL A 127 -3.68 -8.98 14.52
N LEU A 128 -4.03 -8.02 13.68
CA LEU A 128 -5.35 -7.39 13.67
C LEU A 128 -6.45 -8.32 13.20
N ALA A 129 -6.22 -9.10 12.13
CA ALA A 129 -7.22 -10.03 11.64
C ALA A 129 -7.64 -11.07 12.72
N PRO A 130 -6.73 -11.82 13.36
CA PRO A 130 -7.09 -12.68 14.48
C PRO A 130 -7.74 -11.94 15.65
N ALA A 131 -7.19 -10.79 16.06
CA ALA A 131 -7.71 -9.99 17.17
C ALA A 131 -9.13 -9.46 16.93
N THR A 132 -9.55 -9.34 15.67
CA THR A 132 -10.89 -8.87 15.28
C THR A 132 -11.82 -10.01 14.84
N GLY A 133 -11.50 -11.25 15.20
CA GLY A 133 -12.36 -12.41 14.93
C GLY A 133 -12.21 -12.99 13.53
N ARG A 134 -11.08 -12.77 12.87
CA ARG A 134 -10.76 -13.21 11.49
C ARG A 134 -9.53 -14.12 11.45
N PRO A 135 -9.46 -15.18 12.28
CA PRO A 135 -8.23 -15.96 12.43
C PRO A 135 -7.82 -16.69 11.14
N TRP A 136 -8.78 -16.98 10.24
CA TRP A 136 -8.52 -17.66 8.97
C TRP A 136 -7.46 -16.98 8.09
N PHE A 137 -7.22 -15.67 8.25
CA PHE A 137 -6.15 -14.98 7.54
C PHE A 137 -4.75 -15.43 7.99
N ALA A 138 -4.56 -15.71 9.28
CA ALA A 138 -3.29 -16.18 9.83
C ALA A 138 -3.11 -17.71 9.67
N GLU A 139 -4.21 -18.44 9.51
CA GLU A 139 -4.22 -19.91 9.37
C GLU A 139 -3.81 -20.40 7.97
N GLN A 140 -3.87 -19.54 6.94
CA GLN A 140 -3.41 -19.90 5.60
C GLN A 140 -1.88 -19.97 5.52
N PRO A 141 -1.31 -20.70 4.54
CA PRO A 141 0.11 -20.61 4.23
C PRO A 141 0.54 -19.15 3.95
N GLN A 142 1.48 -18.64 4.74
CA GLN A 142 1.80 -17.21 4.77
C GLN A 142 2.80 -16.73 3.72
N VAL A 143 3.37 -17.64 2.92
CA VAL A 143 4.39 -17.30 1.91
C VAL A 143 3.83 -16.34 0.85
N LEU A 144 2.63 -16.63 0.34
CA LEU A 144 2.00 -15.80 -0.68
C LEU A 144 1.56 -14.42 -0.14
N PRO A 145 0.83 -14.33 1.00
CA PRO A 145 0.56 -13.05 1.65
C PRO A 145 1.81 -12.20 1.90
N PHE A 146 2.89 -12.81 2.38
CA PHE A 146 4.17 -12.13 2.55
C PHE A 146 4.68 -11.54 1.22
N ILE A 147 4.70 -12.32 0.14
CA ILE A 147 5.14 -11.87 -1.18
C ILE A 147 4.27 -10.72 -1.70
N TYR A 148 2.95 -10.81 -1.57
CA TYR A 148 2.04 -9.75 -2.02
C TYR A 148 2.32 -8.43 -1.32
N HIS A 149 2.56 -8.46 -0.02
CA HIS A 149 2.79 -7.25 0.75
C HIS A 149 4.22 -6.71 0.64
N ALA A 150 5.23 -7.58 0.72
CA ALA A 150 6.62 -7.16 0.60
C ALA A 150 6.93 -6.67 -0.82
N PHE A 151 6.59 -7.48 -1.83
CA PHE A 151 6.98 -7.21 -3.20
C PHE A 151 5.93 -6.37 -3.94
N PHE A 152 4.72 -6.89 -4.15
CA PHE A 152 3.73 -6.22 -5.01
C PHE A 152 3.22 -4.91 -4.42
N PHE A 153 2.95 -4.86 -3.12
CA PHE A 153 2.60 -3.63 -2.43
C PHE A 153 3.82 -2.70 -2.27
N GLY A 154 4.85 -3.19 -1.59
CA GLY A 154 5.98 -2.36 -1.19
C GLY A 154 6.81 -1.82 -2.36
N THR A 155 7.15 -2.67 -3.33
CA THR A 155 7.95 -2.25 -4.49
C THR A 155 7.15 -1.33 -5.40
N ALA A 156 5.86 -1.62 -5.67
CA ALA A 156 5.04 -0.74 -6.50
C ALA A 156 4.89 0.66 -5.88
N LEU A 157 4.65 0.75 -4.57
CA LEU A 157 4.57 2.01 -3.85
C LEU A 157 5.90 2.77 -3.89
N GLY A 158 7.01 2.07 -3.63
CA GLY A 158 8.35 2.65 -3.66
C GLY A 158 8.72 3.22 -5.03
N LEU A 159 8.50 2.44 -6.09
CA LEU A 159 8.75 2.88 -7.48
C LEU A 159 7.87 4.06 -7.87
N TYR A 160 6.60 4.02 -7.49
CA TYR A 160 5.68 5.13 -7.71
C TYR A 160 6.18 6.42 -7.03
N LEU A 161 6.64 6.35 -5.79
CA LEU A 161 7.15 7.51 -5.06
C LEU A 161 8.45 8.06 -5.66
N VAL A 162 9.36 7.18 -6.09
CA VAL A 162 10.58 7.59 -6.80
C VAL A 162 10.23 8.37 -8.07
N TRP A 163 9.22 7.92 -8.82
CA TRP A 163 8.73 8.62 -9.99
C TRP A 163 8.05 9.95 -9.62
N ALA A 164 7.15 9.93 -8.63
CA ALA A 164 6.38 11.10 -8.22
C ALA A 164 7.26 12.23 -7.69
N ALA A 165 8.29 11.89 -6.92
CA ALA A 165 9.25 12.85 -6.36
C ALA A 165 10.08 13.58 -7.42
N ARG A 166 10.20 13.01 -8.63
CA ARG A 166 10.91 13.61 -9.77
C ARG A 166 10.04 14.49 -10.65
N GLN A 167 8.71 14.49 -10.45
CA GLN A 167 7.82 15.31 -11.25
C GLN A 167 7.96 16.80 -10.87
N PRO A 168 7.98 17.71 -11.86
CA PRO A 168 7.95 19.15 -11.58
C PRO A 168 6.73 19.50 -10.74
N ARG A 169 6.95 20.20 -9.63
CA ARG A 169 5.84 20.74 -8.83
C ARG A 169 5.41 22.04 -9.50
N THR A 170 4.25 22.04 -10.14
CA THR A 170 3.63 23.29 -10.58
C THR A 170 3.29 24.09 -9.33
N VAL A 171 4.04 25.15 -9.07
CA VAL A 171 3.66 26.14 -8.06
C VAL A 171 2.41 26.82 -8.61
N SER A 172 1.23 26.44 -8.15
CA SER A 172 0.04 27.26 -8.36
C SER A 172 0.28 28.54 -7.57
N ALA A 173 0.50 29.64 -8.27
CA ALA A 173 0.47 30.97 -7.67
C ALA A 173 -0.92 31.14 -7.05
N GLU A 174 -0.96 31.25 -5.73
CA GLU A 174 -2.10 31.81 -5.01
C GLU A 174 -2.02 33.34 -5.06
#